data_AF-A0A8T5DV47-F1
#
_entry.id   AF-A0A8T5DV47-F1
#
_cell.length_a   1.000
_cell.length_b   1.000
_cell.length_c   1.000
_cell.angle_alpha   90.00
_cell.angle_beta   90.00
_cell.angle_gamma   90.00
#
_symmetry.space_group_name_H-M   'P 1'
#
loop_
_entity.id
_entity.type
_entity.pdbx_description
1 polymer ?
#
loop_
_entity_poly.entity_id
_entity_poly.type
_entity_poly.pdbx_seq_one_letter_code
_entity_poly.pdbx_strand_id
1 'polypeptide(L)' 'MSREHLLLNLDSLPKWSGTPGAPKMEVLIQCLIDKGHCAARAPDSEPVFVTDATFQDVVKAVQELNNKSTK' A
#
# COMPACT_ATOMS: atom_id res chain seq x y z
N MET A 1 12.86 -11.71 16.10
CA MET A 1 11.78 -12.29 15.27
C MET A 1 11.75 -11.51 13.97
N SER A 2 12.21 -12.09 12.86
CA SER A 2 12.10 -11.46 11.54
C SER A 2 10.63 -11.47 11.12
N ARG A 3 10.05 -10.30 10.86
CA ARG A 3 8.75 -10.23 10.16
C ARG A 3 8.99 -10.41 8.67
N GLU A 4 8.08 -11.08 7.98
CA GLU A 4 8.10 -11.11 6.52
C GLU A 4 7.72 -9.72 6.01
N HIS A 5 8.50 -9.20 5.06
CA HIS A 5 8.25 -7.90 4.46
C HIS A 5 8.05 -8.07 2.97
N LEU A 6 7.03 -7.40 2.43
CA LEU A 6 6.77 -7.28 1.01
C LEU A 6 7.38 -5.99 0.49
N LEU A 7 7.96 -6.06 -0.70
CA LEU A 7 8.42 -4.91 -1.49
C LEU A 7 7.47 -4.78 -2.69
N LEU A 8 6.71 -3.68 -2.76
CA LEU A 8 5.63 -3.50 -3.74
C LEU A 8 5.77 -2.18 -4.48
N ASN A 9 5.55 -2.22 -5.80
CA ASN A 9 5.46 -1.03 -6.64
C ASN A 9 4.01 -0.47 -6.60
N LEU A 10 3.88 0.81 -6.24
CA LEU A 10 2.63 1.56 -6.14
C LEU A 10 1.83 1.57 -7.46
N ASP A 11 2.51 1.67 -8.61
CA ASP A 11 1.87 1.75 -9.93
C ASP A 11 1.23 0.42 -10.35
N SER A 12 1.65 -0.68 -9.72
CA SER A 12 1.06 -2.01 -9.95
C SER A 12 -0.17 -2.27 -9.08
N LEU A 13 -0.34 -1.52 -7.97
CA LEU A 13 -1.45 -1.72 -7.04
C LEU A 13 -2.83 -1.61 -7.71
N PRO A 14 -3.13 -0.63 -8.59
CA PRO A 14 -4.45 -0.49 -9.22
C PRO A 14 -4.86 -1.72 -10.02
N LYS A 15 -3.90 -2.35 -10.70
CA LYS A 15 -4.12 -3.57 -11.47
C LYS A 15 -4.51 -4.74 -10.57
N TRP A 16 -3.95 -4.80 -9.37
CA TRP A 16 -4.23 -5.87 -8.40
C TRP A 16 -5.48 -5.62 -7.55
N SER A 17 -5.78 -4.35 -7.26
CA SER A 17 -6.94 -3.93 -6.47
C SER A 17 -8.21 -3.74 -7.29
N GLY A 18 -8.10 -3.66 -8.62
CA GLY A 18 -9.22 -3.31 -9.49
C GLY A 18 -9.69 -1.87 -9.30
N THR A 19 -8.82 -0.98 -8.80
CA THR A 19 -9.14 0.44 -8.59
C THR A 19 -8.72 1.27 -9.81
N PRO A 20 -9.41 2.38 -10.12
CA PRO A 20 -9.14 3.23 -11.28
C PRO A 20 -7.80 3.98 -11.19
N GLY A 21 -7.18 4.05 -10.00
CA GLY A 21 -5.89 4.70 -9.80
C GLY A 21 -5.19 4.24 -8.54
N ALA A 22 -3.91 4.59 -8.44
CA ALA A 22 -3.10 4.32 -7.27
C ALA A 22 -3.31 5.42 -6.20
N PRO A 23 -3.42 5.06 -4.91
CA PRO A 23 -3.46 6.04 -3.84
C PRO A 23 -2.11 6.76 -3.75
N LYS A 24 -2.10 7.97 -3.17
CA LYS A 24 -0.85 8.65 -2.83
C LYS A 24 -0.03 7.77 -1.88
N MET A 25 1.28 7.67 -2.12
CA MET A 25 2.20 6.85 -1.33
C MET A 25 2.07 7.09 0.18
N GLU A 26 2.09 8.34 0.60
CA GLU A 26 1.97 8.76 2.02
C GLU A 26 0.65 8.31 2.63
N VAL A 27 -0.45 8.39 1.88
CA VAL A 27 -1.79 8.00 2.34
C VAL A 27 -1.88 6.48 2.52
N LEU A 28 -1.28 5.72 1.60
CA LEU A 28 -1.22 4.27 1.71
C LEU A 28 -0.37 3.83 2.91
N ILE A 29 0.82 4.41 3.07
CA ILE A 29 1.70 4.12 4.21
C ILE A 29 0.98 4.44 5.53
N GLN A 30 0.35 5.62 5.64
CA GLN A 30 -0.38 5.99 6.84
C GLN A 30 -1.55 5.03 7.12
N CYS A 31 -2.30 4.64 6.08
CA CYS A 31 -3.40 3.68 6.21
C CYS A 31 -2.92 2.32 6.75
N LEU A 32 -1.76 1.83 6.29
CA LEU A 32 -1.17 0.59 6.78
C LEU A 32 -0.68 0.74 8.23
N ILE A 33 -0.07 1.87 8.58
CA ILE A 33 0.36 2.18 9.95
C ILE A 33 -0.84 2.25 10.91
N ASP A 34 -1.93 2.92 10.51
CA ASP A 34 -3.17 3.02 11.30
C ASP A 34 -3.82 1.64 11.53
N LYS A 35 -3.55 0.67 10.64
CA LYS A 35 -3.97 -0.73 10.77
C LYS A 35 -2.99 -1.60 11.59
N GLY A 36 -1.90 -1.02 12.09
CA GLY A 36 -0.90 -1.69 12.92
C GLY A 36 0.24 -2.35 12.15
N HIS A 37 0.36 -2.10 10.84
CA HIS A 37 1.46 -2.60 10.01
C HIS A 37 2.64 -1.62 9.97
N CYS A 38 3.84 -2.14 9.85
CA CYS A 38 5.00 -1.35 9.48
C CYS A 38 4.95 -1.10 7.96
N ALA A 39 5.08 0.16 7.53
CA ALA A 39 5.18 0.52 6.12
C ALA A 39 6.12 1.71 5.94
N ALA A 40 6.96 1.68 4.89
CA ALA A 40 7.90 2.75 4.60
C ALA A 40 8.25 2.82 3.11
N ARG A 41 8.64 4.00 2.63
CA ARG A 41 9.09 4.21 1.24
C ARG A 41 10.52 3.67 1.06
N ALA A 42 10.79 3.04 -0.08
CA ALA A 42 12.14 2.59 -0.43
C ALA A 42 13.04 3.76 -0.93
N PRO A 43 14.36 3.79 -0.64
CA PRO A 43 15.20 4.98 -0.89
C PRO A 43 15.64 5.27 -2.34
N ASP A 44 15.54 4.34 -3.29
CA ASP A 44 16.44 4.36 -4.48
C ASP A 44 15.80 4.37 -5.90
N SER A 45 14.54 4.81 -6.06
CA SER A 45 13.81 5.03 -7.36
C SER A 45 12.68 4.02 -7.67
N GLU A 46 11.67 4.52 -8.39
CA GLU A 46 10.27 4.01 -8.51
C GLU A 46 9.41 4.19 -7.26
N PRO A 47 8.07 4.32 -7.39
CA PRO A 47 7.19 4.46 -6.23
C PRO A 47 7.05 3.10 -5.53
N VAL A 48 8.12 2.59 -4.95
CA VAL A 48 8.16 1.32 -4.23
C VAL A 48 8.10 1.57 -2.73
N PHE A 49 7.39 0.71 -2.03
CA PHE A 49 7.32 0.71 -0.57
C PHE A 49 7.51 -0.69 -0.01
N VAL A 50 7.95 -0.74 1.24
CA VAL A 50 8.12 -1.95 2.03
C VAL A 50 7.02 -1.99 3.08
N THR A 51 6.42 -3.16 3.32
CA THR A 51 5.49 -3.35 4.43
C THR A 51 5.55 -4.77 5.00
N ASP A 52 5.21 -4.93 6.28
CA ASP A 52 4.97 -6.25 6.89
C ASP A 52 3.52 -6.73 6.77
N ALA A 53 2.66 -5.96 6.07
CA ALA A 53 1.32 -6.38 5.72
C ALA A 53 1.32 -7.51 4.68
N THR A 54 0.28 -8.34 4.69
CA THR A 54 0.10 -9.33 3.63
C THR A 54 -0.36 -8.64 2.33
N PHE A 55 -0.14 -9.30 1.20
CA PHE A 55 -0.58 -8.78 -0.10
C PHE A 55 -2.09 -8.49 -0.14
N GLN A 56 -2.89 -9.36 0.49
CA GLN A 56 -4.35 -9.17 0.57
C GLN A 56 -4.72 -7.94 1.39
N ASP A 57 -4.01 -7.67 2.48
CA ASP A 57 -4.28 -6.50 3.33
C ASP A 57 -3.90 -5.21 2.62
N VAL A 58 -2.81 -5.23 1.84
CA VAL A 58 -2.44 -4.11 0.96
C VAL A 58 -3.52 -3.84 -0.08
N VAL A 59 -4.00 -4.88 -0.78
CA VAL A 59 -5.07 -4.75 -1.78
C VAL A 59 -6.35 -4.17 -1.15
N LYS A 60 -6.78 -4.66 0.01
CA LYS A 60 -7.94 -4.13 0.74
C LYS A 60 -7.73 -2.67 1.14
N ALA A 61 -6.55 -2.30 1.64
CA ALA A 61 -6.23 -0.92 2.00
C ALA A 61 -6.35 0.01 0.78
N VAL A 62 -5.86 -0.41 -0.39
CA VAL A 62 -5.99 0.35 -1.64
C VAL A 62 -7.45 0.52 -2.06
N GLN A 63 -8.26 -0.54 -1.98
CA GLN A 63 -9.69 -0.48 -2.29
C GLN A 63 -10.46 0.46 -1.35
N GLU A 64 -10.18 0.40 -0.05
CA GLU A 64 -10.80 1.28 0.96
C GLU A 64 -10.45 2.75 0.71
N LEU A 65 -9.19 3.05 0.41
CA LEU A 65 -8.74 4.42 0.12
C LEU A 65 -9.42 4.96 -1.14
N ASN A 66 -9.57 4.12 -2.17
CA ASN A 66 -10.25 4.52 -3.40
C ASN A 66 -11.76 4.79 -3.18
N ASN A 67 -12.43 3.96 -2.37
CA ASN A 67 -13.84 4.15 -2.01
C ASN A 67 -14.07 5.39 -1.15
N LYS A 68 -13.09 5.78 -0.33
CA LYS A 68 -13.14 7.05 0.43
C LYS A 68 -12.94 8.27 -0.47
N SER A 69 -12.21 8.16 -1.58
CA SER A 69 -11.98 9.27 -2.52
C SER A 69 -13.17 9.55 -3.44
N THR A 70 -14.15 8.66 -3.52
CA THR A 70 -15.35 8.77 -4.38
C THR A 70 -16.61 9.22 -3.64
N LYS A 71 -16.51 9.52 -2.34
CA LYS A 71 -17.56 10.15 -1.52
C LYS A 71 -17.14 11.56 -1.13
#